data_AF-A0A0R1GN83-F1
#
_entry.id   AF-A0A0R1GN83-F1
#
_cell.length_a   1.000
_cell.length_b   1.000
_cell.length_c   1.000
_cell.angle_alpha   90.00
_cell.angle_beta   90.00
_cell.angle_gamma   90.00
#
_symmetry.space_group_name_H-M   'P 1'
#
loop_
_entity.id
_entity.type
_entity.pdbx_description
1 polymer ?
#
loop_
_entity_poly.entity_id
_entity_poly.type
_entity_poly.pdbx_seq_one_letter_code
_entity_poly.pdbx_strand_id
1 'polypeptide(L)' 'MTTKTELQQHLALVDSKAFCSSMLVHDTFRACLHRSAVNLGFIEQDRLTPAGHQYLKKNIQPL' A
#
# COMPACT_ATOMS: atom_id res chain seq x y z
N MET A 1 -17.73 -10.40 -6.15
CA MET A 1 -17.10 -9.16 -5.66
C MET A 1 -15.85 -9.57 -4.89
N THR A 2 -14.66 -9.31 -5.43
CA THR A 2 -13.40 -9.64 -4.75
C THR A 2 -13.11 -8.59 -3.69
N THR A 3 -13.22 -8.96 -2.43
CA THR A 3 -12.89 -8.10 -1.30
C THR A 3 -11.39 -7.80 -1.33
N LYS A 4 -11.01 -6.53 -1.56
CA LYS A 4 -9.61 -6.11 -1.50
C LYS A 4 -9.11 -6.24 -0.06
N THR A 5 -7.89 -6.74 0.11
CA THR A 5 -7.23 -6.78 1.42
C THR A 5 -6.87 -5.37 1.89
N GLU A 6 -6.72 -5.17 3.19
CA GLU A 6 -6.36 -3.86 3.75
C GLU A 6 -4.99 -3.38 3.24
N LEU A 7 -4.04 -4.29 3.01
CA LEU A 7 -2.76 -3.98 2.35
C LEU A 7 -2.96 -3.49 0.91
N GLN A 8 -3.84 -4.13 0.13
CA GLN A 8 -4.13 -3.70 -1.24
C GLN A 8 -4.80 -2.32 -1.28
N GLN A 9 -5.72 -2.05 -0.36
CA GLN A 9 -6.36 -0.74 -0.23
C GLN A 9 -5.33 0.33 0.15
N HIS A 10 -4.44 0.03 1.10
CA HIS A 10 -3.34 0.91 1.49
C HIS A 10 -2.41 1.23 0.33
N LEU A 11 -1.93 0.22 -0.40
CA LEU A 11 -1.07 0.40 -1.57
C LEU A 11 -1.76 1.22 -2.68
N ALA A 12 -3.07 1.03 -2.89
CA ALA A 12 -3.84 1.82 -3.85
C ALA A 12 -4.00 3.29 -3.43
N LEU A 13 -4.06 3.58 -2.14
CA LEU A 13 -4.07 4.97 -1.63
C LEU A 13 -2.72 5.66 -1.80
N VAL A 14 -1.62 4.91 -1.69
CA VAL A 14 -0.27 5.41 -1.99
C VAL A 14 -0.14 5.73 -3.47
N ASP A 15 -0.63 4.84 -4.35
CA ASP A 15 -0.65 5.06 -5.81
C ASP A 15 -1.45 6.31 -6.20
N SER A 16 -2.63 6.48 -5.62
CA SER A 16 -3.50 7.63 -5.89
C SER A 16 -3.01 8.93 -5.26
N LYS A 17 -1.86 8.92 -4.56
CA LYS A 17 -1.30 10.05 -3.81
C LYS A 17 -2.25 10.61 -2.73
N ALA A 18 -3.29 9.86 -2.38
CA ALA A 18 -4.22 10.20 -1.31
C ALA A 18 -3.67 9.81 0.07
N PHE A 19 -2.63 8.97 0.10
CA PHE A 19 -1.94 8.61 1.33
C PHE A 19 -0.87 9.64 1.72
N CYS A 20 -0.82 9.98 3.01
CA CYS A 20 0.18 10.88 3.58
C CYS A 20 0.88 10.19 4.76
N SER A 21 2.16 9.87 4.62
CA SER A 21 2.95 9.14 5.62
C SER A 21 3.16 9.92 6.91
N SER A 22 3.19 11.26 6.85
CA SER A 22 3.34 12.12 8.02
C SER A 22 2.15 12.06 8.99
N MET A 23 1.03 11.48 8.57
CA MET A 23 -0.13 11.23 9.44
C MET A 23 0.04 9.98 10.32
N LEU A 24 1.08 9.18 10.09
CA LEU A 24 1.36 7.98 10.88
C LEU A 24 2.13 8.35 12.16
N VAL A 25 1.47 8.28 13.32
CA VAL A 25 2.10 8.49 14.63
C VAL A 25 1.96 7.19 15.44
N HIS A 26 2.99 6.31 15.40
CA HIS A 26 3.08 5.03 16.13
C HIS A 26 1.94 4.01 15.86
N ASP A 27 1.91 2.86 16.60
CA ASP A 27 1.26 1.53 16.41
C ASP A 27 -0.21 1.44 15.90
N THR A 28 -0.74 2.53 15.39
CA THR A 28 -1.91 2.54 14.51
C THR A 28 -1.77 1.51 13.39
N PHE A 29 -2.89 0.86 13.09
CA PHE A 29 -3.00 -0.17 12.07
C PHE A 29 -2.41 0.26 10.70
N ARG A 30 -2.59 1.53 10.30
CA ARG A 30 -2.01 2.08 9.06
C ARG A 30 -0.49 2.17 9.09
N ALA A 31 0.10 2.47 10.24
CA ALA A 31 1.55 2.50 10.40
C ALA A 31 2.13 1.08 10.27
N CYS A 32 1.45 0.09 10.85
CA CYS A 32 1.81 -1.32 10.70
C CYS A 32 1.72 -1.80 9.24
N LEU A 33 0.64 -1.45 8.53
CA LEU A 33 0.49 -1.77 7.10
C LEU A 33 1.55 -1.09 6.24
N HIS A 34 1.82 0.19 6.47
CA HIS A 34 2.83 0.92 5.73
C HIS A 34 4.22 0.35 5.97
N ARG A 35 4.59 0.06 7.22
CA ARG A 35 5.87 -0.58 7.56
C ARG A 35 5.99 -1.97 6.95
N SER A 36 4.91 -2.75 6.94
CA SER A 36 4.89 -4.06 6.29
C SER A 36 5.11 -3.94 4.78
N ALA A 37 4.46 -2.97 4.13
CA ALA A 37 4.64 -2.70 2.70
C ALA A 37 6.08 -2.26 2.36
N VAL A 38 6.72 -1.46 3.22
CA VAL A 38 8.14 -1.09 3.10
C VAL A 38 9.03 -2.32 3.26
N ASN A 39 8.81 -3.14 4.30
CA ASN A 39 9.58 -4.37 4.54
C ASN A 39 9.45 -5.39 3.39
N LEU A 40 8.30 -5.43 2.72
CA LEU A 40 8.05 -6.27 1.54
C LEU A 40 8.63 -5.67 0.24
N GLY A 41 9.21 -4.47 0.30
CA GLY A 41 9.77 -3.78 -0.87
C GLY A 41 8.71 -3.23 -1.83
N PHE A 42 7.47 -3.03 -1.38
CA PHE A 42 6.38 -2.48 -2.20
C PHE A 42 6.34 -0.95 -2.20
N ILE A 43 6.87 -0.32 -1.15
CA ILE A 43 6.95 1.14 -1.00
C ILE A 43 8.40 1.55 -0.73
N GLU A 44 8.86 2.59 -1.40
CA GLU A 44 10.12 3.27 -1.15
C GLU A 44 9.92 4.78 -1.28
N GLN A 45 10.41 5.57 -0.32
CA GLN A 45 10.25 7.04 -0.30
C GLN A 45 8.80 7.49 -0.55
N ASP A 46 7.84 6.83 0.12
CA ASP A 46 6.39 7.08 -0.02
C ASP A 46 5.82 6.89 -1.44
N ARG A 47 6.51 6.11 -2.26
CA ARG A 47 6.07 5.77 -3.63
C ARG A 47 6.04 4.27 -3.82
N LEU A 48 5.13 3.80 -4.68
CA LEU A 48 5.12 2.40 -5.07
C LEU A 48 6.38 2.06 -5.88
N THR A 49 7.01 0.96 -5.52
CA THR A 49 8.07 0.34 -6.32
C THR A 49 7.47 -0.42 -7.50
N PRO A 50 8.26 -0.85 -8.51
CA PRO A 50 7.77 -1.73 -9.57
C PRO A 50 7.13 -3.02 -9.03
N ALA A 51 7.68 -3.58 -7.94
CA ALA A 51 7.12 -4.75 -7.27
C ALA A 51 5.75 -4.45 -6.64
N GLY A 52 5.59 -3.28 -6.01
CA GLY A 52 4.30 -2.81 -5.49
C GLY A 52 3.23 -2.67 -6.56
N HIS A 53 3.56 -2.08 -7.72
CA HIS A 53 2.64 -1.99 -8.86
C HIS A 53 2.25 -3.35 -9.41
N GLN A 54 3.21 -4.28 -9.54
CA GLN A 54 2.91 -5.66 -9.98
C GLN A 54 2.02 -6.40 -8.99
N TYR A 55 2.26 -6.23 -7.69
CA TYR A 55 1.42 -6.81 -6.65
C TYR A 55 -0.01 -6.30 -6.75
N LEU A 56 -0.19 -4.98 -6.93
CA LEU A 56 -1.52 -4.41 -7.17
C LEU A 56 -2.13 -4.96 -8.44
N LYS A 57 -1.43 -4.94 -9.58
CA LYS A 57 -1.97 -5.45 -10.86
C LYS A 57 -2.39 -6.92 -10.80
N LYS A 58 -1.64 -7.77 -10.08
CA LYS A 58 -1.92 -9.20 -9.96
C LYS A 58 -3.11 -9.50 -9.05
N ASN A 59 -3.28 -8.72 -7.99
CA ASN A 59 -4.27 -9.00 -6.94
C ASN A 59 -5.47 -8.04 -6.92
N ILE A 60 -5.35 -6.90 -7.60
CA ILE A 60 -6.41 -6.00 -8.03
C ILE A 60 -6.54 -6.22 -9.53
N GLN A 61 -7.16 -7.33 -9.96
CA GLN A 61 -7.54 -7.45 -11.36
C GLN A 61 -8.49 -6.29 -11.74
N PRO A 62 -8.41 -5.74 -12.96
CA PRO A 62 -9.47 -4.92 -13.49
C PRO A 62 -10.74 -5.77 -13.63
N LEU A 63 -11.89 -5.20 -13.23
CA LEU A 63 -13.21 -5.69 -13.63
C LEU A 63 -13.34 -5.69 -15.15
#